data_AF-A0A1J4SBK3-F1
#
_entry.id   AF-A0A1J4SBK3-F1
#
_cell.length_a   1.000
_cell.length_b   1.000
_cell.length_c   1.000
_cell.angle_alpha   90.00
_cell.angle_beta   90.00
_cell.angle_gamma   90.00
#
_symmetry.space_group_name_H-M   'P 1'
#
loop_
_entity.id
_entity.type
_entity.pdbx_description
1 polymer ?
#
loop_
_entity_poly.entity_id
_entity_poly.type
_entity_poly.pdbx_seq_one_letter_code
_entity_poly.pdbx_strand_id
1 'polypeptide(L)'
;MIEKSNLIKEFFEKGKSGDCPVYDLHGHMGPFYGAYMPYPEPEEMVKMMDRAGVRMLVFCHHATLMTTAGNKPNIEAVRKFPDRLRAYCAVNPNFPEMLSEDLESFDEHRDVYVGFKFLADYHCVPVNDVRYEPAWKFADDRNLLMLLHTWGGSSFDGAEIVRKAVEKYKNVKVLLGHSCHGDWDGAIKLVKDFPNVYLELTAVLDD
;
A
#
# COMPACT_ATOMS: atom_id res chain seq x y z
N MET A 1 -22.62 27.01 -1.01
CA MET A 1 -21.65 27.58 -0.04
C MET A 1 -20.24 26.97 -0.21
N ILE A 2 -19.81 26.62 -1.42
CA ILE A 2 -18.46 26.09 -1.69
C ILE A 2 -17.44 27.24 -1.88
N GLU A 3 -17.90 28.41 -2.35
CA GLU A 3 -17.07 29.57 -2.70
C GLU A 3 -16.32 30.27 -1.55
N LYS A 4 -16.58 29.94 -0.28
CA LYS A 4 -15.93 30.60 0.88
C LYS A 4 -14.84 29.75 1.56
N SER A 5 -14.50 28.58 1.03
CA SER A 5 -13.49 27.73 1.64
C SER A 5 -12.08 28.22 1.32
N ASN A 6 -11.28 28.50 2.35
CA ASN A 6 -9.85 28.82 2.19
C ASN A 6 -9.08 27.67 1.50
N LEU A 7 -9.48 26.41 1.72
CA LEU A 7 -8.89 25.24 1.05
C LEU A 7 -9.05 25.32 -0.46
N ILE A 8 -10.25 25.67 -0.91
CA ILE A 8 -10.58 25.74 -2.34
C ILE A 8 -9.82 26.88 -2.99
N LYS A 9 -9.81 28.05 -2.34
CA LYS A 9 -9.03 29.19 -2.80
C LYS A 9 -7.55 28.84 -2.94
N GLU A 10 -6.96 28.24 -1.90
CA GLU A 10 -5.54 27.86 -1.92
C GLU A 10 -5.25 26.83 -3.01
N PHE A 11 -6.11 25.81 -3.15
CA PHE A 11 -5.96 24.78 -4.18
C PHE A 11 -6.03 25.38 -5.59
N PHE A 12 -7.00 26.25 -5.89
CA PHE A 12 -7.10 26.89 -7.20
C PHE A 12 -5.93 27.86 -7.49
N GLU A 13 -5.37 28.51 -6.46
CA GLU A 13 -4.24 29.43 -6.61
C GLU A 13 -2.90 28.69 -6.76
N LYS A 14 -2.69 27.60 -6.02
CA LYS A 14 -1.37 26.95 -5.87
C LYS A 14 -1.31 25.52 -6.42
N GLY A 15 -2.43 24.96 -6.85
CA GLY A 15 -2.57 23.54 -7.23
C GLY A 15 -2.54 22.56 -6.05
N LYS A 16 -2.49 23.06 -4.81
CA LYS A 16 -2.40 22.28 -3.57
C LYS A 16 -2.81 23.14 -2.37
N SER A 17 -3.15 22.50 -1.25
CA SER A 17 -3.41 23.21 0.00
C SER A 17 -2.51 22.70 1.13
N GLY A 18 -1.87 23.61 1.86
CA GLY A 18 -1.06 23.27 3.04
C GLY A 18 -1.91 22.84 4.23
N ASP A 19 -3.14 23.36 4.30
CA ASP A 19 -4.12 23.04 5.35
C ASP A 19 -4.77 21.66 5.15
N CYS A 20 -4.71 21.11 3.93
CA CYS A 20 -5.20 19.77 3.58
C CYS A 20 -4.14 19.01 2.75
N PRO A 21 -3.04 18.55 3.38
CA PRO A 21 -1.99 17.84 2.67
C PRO A 21 -2.43 16.45 2.22
N VAL A 22 -2.01 16.03 1.03
CA VAL A 22 -2.28 14.69 0.51
C VAL A 22 -1.19 13.72 0.95
N TYR A 23 -1.59 12.58 1.50
CA TYR A 23 -0.73 11.45 1.80
C TYR A 23 -1.14 10.31 0.89
N ASP A 24 -0.27 9.96 -0.04
CA ASP A 24 -0.51 8.85 -0.97
C ASP A 24 -0.03 7.56 -0.30
N LEU A 25 -0.94 6.61 -0.12
CA LEU A 25 -0.69 5.35 0.58
C LEU A 25 -0.42 4.18 -0.38
N HIS A 26 -0.41 4.37 -1.70
CA HIS A 26 -0.27 3.29 -2.68
C HIS A 26 0.70 3.63 -3.81
N GLY A 27 1.94 3.95 -3.44
CA GLY A 27 3.02 4.15 -4.38
C GLY A 27 3.69 2.87 -4.85
N HIS A 28 4.19 2.89 -6.08
CA HIS A 28 5.22 1.97 -6.56
C HIS A 28 6.47 2.73 -6.99
N MET A 29 7.64 2.13 -6.80
CA MET A 29 8.93 2.73 -7.13
C MET A 29 9.82 1.76 -7.91
N GLY A 30 10.73 2.31 -8.71
CA GLY A 30 11.58 1.54 -9.61
C GLY A 30 10.86 1.14 -10.90
N PRO A 31 11.62 0.68 -11.91
CA PRO A 31 11.05 0.24 -13.18
C PRO A 31 10.12 -0.98 -12.99
N PHE A 32 9.12 -1.08 -13.86
CA PHE A 32 8.23 -2.24 -13.93
C PHE A 32 8.28 -2.83 -15.34
N TYR A 33 8.43 -4.15 -15.45
CA TYR A 33 8.58 -4.81 -16.76
C TYR A 33 7.31 -4.69 -17.64
N GLY A 34 6.14 -4.46 -17.02
CA GLY A 34 4.84 -4.42 -17.70
C GLY A 34 4.30 -3.02 -17.99
N ALA A 35 5.01 -1.94 -17.62
CA ALA A 35 4.51 -0.58 -17.81
C ALA A 35 5.65 0.43 -18.01
N TYR A 36 5.35 1.49 -18.75
CA TYR A 36 6.28 2.61 -18.90
C TYR A 36 6.22 3.52 -17.66
N MET A 37 7.31 3.53 -16.89
CA MET A 37 7.46 4.33 -15.67
C MET A 37 8.55 5.40 -15.91
N PRO A 38 8.19 6.62 -16.39
CA PRO A 38 9.17 7.63 -16.79
C PRO A 38 9.97 8.24 -15.63
N TYR A 39 9.46 8.14 -14.39
CA TYR A 39 10.09 8.69 -13.19
C TYR A 39 10.21 7.61 -12.10
N PRO A 40 11.02 6.55 -12.30
CA PRO A 40 11.06 5.41 -11.39
C PRO A 40 11.95 5.65 -10.16
N GLU A 41 12.81 6.67 -10.19
CA GLU A 41 13.82 6.94 -9.17
C GLU A 41 13.30 7.88 -8.07
N PRO A 42 13.76 7.71 -6.80
CA PRO A 42 13.26 8.48 -5.66
C PRO A 42 13.31 10.00 -5.85
N GLU A 43 14.41 10.55 -6.39
CA GLU A 43 14.56 11.99 -6.62
C GLU A 43 13.50 12.55 -7.58
N GLU A 44 13.26 11.85 -8.68
CA GLU A 44 12.28 12.29 -9.68
C GLU A 44 10.86 12.13 -9.15
N MET A 45 10.58 11.05 -8.41
CA MET A 45 9.30 10.87 -7.73
C MET A 45 9.01 11.99 -6.73
N VAL A 46 9.98 12.40 -5.90
CA VAL A 46 9.79 13.52 -4.95
C VAL A 46 9.50 14.83 -5.69
N LYS A 47 10.15 15.10 -6.83
CA LYS A 47 9.82 16.25 -7.68
C LYS A 47 8.40 16.17 -8.22
N MET A 48 7.93 14.98 -8.62
CA MET A 48 6.56 14.78 -9.08
C MET A 48 5.55 14.94 -7.95
N MET A 49 5.87 14.47 -6.74
CA MET A 49 5.05 14.71 -5.54
C MET A 49 4.86 16.20 -5.28
N ASP A 50 5.92 17.02 -5.40
CA ASP A 50 5.84 18.47 -5.20
C ASP A 50 4.91 19.16 -6.21
N ARG A 51 4.89 18.66 -7.45
CA ARG A 51 4.00 19.11 -8.54
C ARG A 51 2.56 18.65 -8.33
N ALA A 52 2.36 17.44 -7.82
CA ALA A 52 1.05 16.85 -7.56
C ALA A 52 0.44 17.30 -6.22
N GLY A 53 1.19 18.02 -5.37
CA GLY A 53 0.73 18.42 -4.05
C GLY A 53 0.73 17.30 -3.01
N VAL A 54 1.50 16.24 -3.23
CA VAL A 54 1.63 15.09 -2.33
C VAL A 54 2.70 15.38 -1.27
N ARG A 55 2.28 15.40 0.00
CA ARG A 55 3.15 15.67 1.15
C ARG A 55 4.06 14.47 1.43
N MET A 56 3.49 13.28 1.44
CA MET A 56 4.18 12.02 1.73
C MET A 56 3.67 10.92 0.84
N LEU A 57 4.60 10.07 0.39
CA LEU A 57 4.31 8.86 -0.36
C LEU A 57 4.68 7.65 0.50
N VAL A 58 3.74 6.72 0.66
CA VAL A 58 4.01 5.37 1.14
C VAL A 58 4.02 4.45 -0.07
N PHE A 59 5.15 3.77 -0.28
CA PHE A 59 5.35 2.98 -1.48
C PHE A 59 5.82 1.56 -1.17
N CYS A 60 5.85 0.74 -2.22
CA CYS A 60 6.67 -0.45 -2.25
C CYS A 60 7.39 -0.58 -3.59
N HIS A 61 8.70 -0.83 -3.54
CA HIS A 61 9.54 -0.93 -4.73
C HIS A 61 9.22 -2.20 -5.52
N HIS A 62 9.19 -2.10 -6.86
CA HIS A 62 8.94 -3.26 -7.73
C HIS A 62 9.99 -4.36 -7.55
N ALA A 63 11.27 -3.99 -7.39
CA ALA A 63 12.33 -4.96 -7.11
C ALA A 63 12.08 -5.77 -5.83
N THR A 64 11.50 -5.15 -4.78
CA THR A 64 11.13 -5.84 -3.54
C THR A 64 9.93 -6.78 -3.76
N LEU A 65 8.97 -6.38 -4.58
CA LEU A 65 7.77 -7.17 -4.85
C LEU A 65 8.01 -8.36 -5.80
N MET A 66 8.88 -8.17 -6.79
CA MET A 66 8.96 -9.06 -7.95
C MET A 66 10.27 -9.85 -8.04
N THR A 67 11.25 -9.59 -7.16
CA THR A 67 12.56 -10.25 -7.18
C THR A 67 13.00 -10.63 -5.77
N THR A 68 14.16 -11.28 -5.66
CA THR A 68 14.78 -11.66 -4.37
C THR A 68 15.65 -10.53 -3.78
N ALA A 69 15.46 -9.28 -4.20
CA ALA A 69 16.21 -8.13 -3.68
C ALA A 69 15.85 -7.78 -2.22
N GLY A 70 14.77 -8.36 -1.69
CA GLY A 70 14.24 -8.04 -0.36
C GLY A 70 13.81 -6.60 -0.23
N ASN A 71 13.62 -6.14 1.02
CA ASN A 71 13.16 -4.77 1.30
C ASN A 71 14.28 -3.71 1.26
N LYS A 72 15.52 -4.08 0.91
CA LYS A 72 16.64 -3.14 0.82
C LYS A 72 16.35 -1.89 -0.06
N PRO A 73 15.76 -2.01 -1.27
CA PRO A 73 15.41 -0.84 -2.07
C PRO A 73 14.42 0.11 -1.39
N ASN A 74 13.44 -0.42 -0.64
CA ASN A 74 12.52 0.39 0.16
C ASN A 74 13.28 1.21 1.22
N ILE A 75 14.15 0.55 1.98
CA ILE A 75 14.94 1.16 3.05
C ILE A 75 15.84 2.27 2.51
N GLU A 76 16.57 2.01 1.43
CA GLU A 76 17.51 2.97 0.82
C GLU A 76 16.79 4.24 0.32
N ALA A 77 15.65 4.08 -0.35
CA ALA A 77 14.86 5.20 -0.84
C ALA A 77 14.28 6.05 0.30
N VAL A 78 13.72 5.42 1.35
CA VAL A 78 13.18 6.17 2.51
C VAL A 78 14.28 6.92 3.23
N ARG A 79 15.45 6.30 3.47
CA ARG A 79 16.57 6.98 4.17
C ARG A 79 17.13 8.17 3.41
N LYS A 80 16.97 8.19 2.09
CA LYS A 80 17.35 9.33 1.24
C LYS A 80 16.38 10.52 1.39
N PHE A 81 15.10 10.24 1.62
CA PHE A 81 14.04 11.25 1.75
C PHE A 81 13.09 10.97 2.94
N PRO A 82 13.60 10.92 4.18
CA PRO A 82 12.85 10.43 5.33
C PRO A 82 11.67 11.34 5.74
N ASP A 83 11.62 12.58 5.28
CA ASP A 83 10.49 13.49 5.54
C ASP A 83 9.41 13.44 4.45
N ARG A 84 9.64 12.68 3.38
CA ARG A 84 8.77 12.61 2.19
C ARG A 84 8.33 11.19 1.87
N LEU A 85 9.11 10.20 2.24
CA LEU A 85 8.87 8.81 1.88
C LEU A 85 8.70 7.94 3.12
N ARG A 86 7.82 6.96 2.99
CA ARG A 86 7.70 5.79 3.86
C ARG A 86 7.48 4.56 2.97
N ALA A 87 7.66 3.37 3.51
CA ALA A 87 7.44 2.16 2.74
C ALA A 87 6.58 1.15 3.49
N TYR A 88 6.08 0.17 2.75
CA TYR A 88 5.61 -1.08 3.32
C TYR A 88 6.78 -2.08 3.36
N CYS A 89 6.82 -2.93 4.38
CA CYS A 89 7.57 -4.17 4.30
C CYS A 89 6.80 -5.10 3.35
N ALA A 90 7.34 -5.33 2.15
CA ALA A 90 6.68 -6.20 1.19
C ALA A 90 6.91 -7.66 1.55
N VAL A 91 5.88 -8.46 1.32
CA VAL A 91 5.93 -9.91 1.54
C VAL A 91 5.68 -10.61 0.22
N ASN A 92 6.66 -11.41 -0.20
CA ASN A 92 6.47 -12.42 -1.22
C ASN A 92 6.43 -13.80 -0.55
N PRO A 93 5.27 -14.45 -0.45
CA PRO A 93 5.07 -15.68 0.31
C PRO A 93 5.77 -16.89 -0.32
N ASN A 94 6.33 -16.74 -1.52
CA ASN A 94 7.12 -17.78 -2.18
C ASN A 94 8.56 -17.87 -1.63
N PHE A 95 8.98 -16.91 -0.78
CA PHE A 95 10.29 -16.86 -0.13
C PHE A 95 10.13 -16.75 1.40
N PRO A 96 9.66 -17.82 2.09
CA PRO A 96 9.35 -17.77 3.51
C PRO A 96 10.56 -17.44 4.40
N GLU A 97 11.77 -17.78 3.97
CA GLU A 97 13.01 -17.41 4.64
C GLU A 97 13.21 -15.89 4.70
N MET A 98 12.93 -15.18 3.60
CA MET A 98 13.01 -13.72 3.55
C MET A 98 11.96 -13.08 4.45
N LEU A 99 10.74 -13.65 4.48
CA LEU A 99 9.72 -13.19 5.42
C LEU A 99 10.17 -13.35 6.87
N SER A 100 10.82 -14.47 7.23
CA SER A 100 11.34 -14.66 8.59
C SER A 100 12.34 -13.57 8.97
N GLU A 101 13.30 -13.29 8.08
CA GLU A 101 14.32 -12.24 8.28
C GLU A 101 13.69 -10.83 8.37
N ASP A 102 12.71 -10.53 7.51
CA ASP A 102 11.98 -9.27 7.53
C ASP A 102 11.19 -9.08 8.83
N LEU A 103 10.58 -10.14 9.38
CA LEU A 103 9.86 -10.09 10.65
C LEU A 103 10.78 -9.91 11.85
N GLU A 104 11.95 -10.56 11.84
CA GLU A 104 12.96 -10.41 12.90
C GLU A 104 13.55 -9.00 12.93
N SER A 105 13.82 -8.41 11.76
CA SER A 105 14.42 -7.08 11.61
C SER A 105 13.41 -5.93 11.53
N PHE A 106 12.11 -6.21 11.50
CA PHE A 106 11.06 -5.20 11.29
C PHE A 106 11.16 -4.00 12.24
N ASP A 107 11.41 -4.27 13.53
CA ASP A 107 11.47 -3.23 14.56
C ASP A 107 12.71 -2.33 14.44
N GLU A 108 13.77 -2.80 13.77
CA GLU A 108 14.96 -2.00 13.44
C GLU A 108 14.71 -1.01 12.29
N HIS A 109 13.58 -1.14 11.59
CA HIS A 109 13.22 -0.37 10.40
C HIS A 109 11.88 0.37 10.57
N ARG A 110 11.49 0.68 11.82
CA ARG A 110 10.25 1.41 12.13
C ARG A 110 10.23 2.86 11.66
N ASP A 111 11.39 3.43 11.40
CA ASP A 111 11.53 4.73 10.72
C ASP A 111 11.16 4.64 9.23
N VAL A 112 11.23 3.44 8.64
CA VAL A 112 10.93 3.16 7.23
C VAL A 112 9.49 2.65 7.06
N TYR A 113 9.11 1.63 7.82
CA TYR A 113 7.89 0.87 7.56
C TYR A 113 6.65 1.43 8.26
N VAL A 114 5.54 1.48 7.52
CA VAL A 114 4.21 1.75 8.08
C VAL A 114 3.38 0.48 8.34
N GLY A 115 3.84 -0.66 7.83
CA GLY A 115 3.08 -1.91 7.81
C GLY A 115 3.56 -2.84 6.69
N PHE A 116 2.69 -3.70 6.20
CA PHE A 116 3.00 -4.68 5.15
C PHE A 116 2.26 -4.41 3.83
N LYS A 117 2.80 -4.92 2.72
CA LYS A 117 2.15 -4.93 1.40
C LYS A 117 2.17 -6.32 0.80
N PHE A 118 0.99 -6.80 0.39
CA PHE A 118 0.84 -8.04 -0.38
C PHE A 118 0.47 -7.73 -1.84
N LEU A 119 0.96 -8.58 -2.74
CA LEU A 119 0.74 -8.51 -4.18
C LEU A 119 0.26 -9.89 -4.68
N ALA A 120 -0.81 -10.38 -4.07
CA ALA A 120 -1.24 -11.78 -4.08
C ALA A 120 -1.52 -12.34 -5.49
N ASP A 121 -2.25 -11.61 -6.34
CA ASP A 121 -2.46 -12.02 -7.73
C ASP A 121 -1.15 -12.26 -8.50
N TYR A 122 -0.17 -11.38 -8.31
CA TYR A 122 1.12 -11.47 -9.00
C TYR A 122 2.04 -12.54 -8.40
N HIS A 123 1.85 -12.85 -7.11
CA HIS A 123 2.56 -13.93 -6.43
C HIS A 123 1.88 -15.28 -6.62
N CYS A 124 0.66 -15.31 -7.19
CA CYS A 124 -0.19 -16.49 -7.34
C CYS A 124 -0.46 -17.21 -6.00
N VAL A 125 -0.61 -16.45 -4.92
CA VAL A 125 -0.87 -16.97 -3.57
C VAL A 125 -2.00 -16.20 -2.93
N PRO A 126 -3.10 -16.85 -2.52
CA PRO A 126 -4.21 -16.13 -1.91
C PRO A 126 -3.84 -15.42 -0.61
N VAL A 127 -4.40 -14.24 -0.35
CA VAL A 127 -4.10 -13.47 0.87
C VAL A 127 -4.44 -14.21 2.15
N ASN A 128 -5.30 -15.23 2.10
CA ASN A 128 -5.67 -16.08 3.23
C ASN A 128 -4.90 -17.42 3.29
N ASP A 129 -3.88 -17.62 2.45
CA ASP A 129 -3.02 -18.80 2.44
C ASP A 129 -2.13 -18.88 3.69
N VAL A 130 -1.81 -20.11 4.13
CA VAL A 130 -0.98 -20.37 5.31
C VAL A 130 0.38 -19.67 5.26
N ARG A 131 0.92 -19.49 4.04
CA ARG A 131 2.23 -18.84 3.81
C ARG A 131 2.25 -17.37 4.23
N TYR A 132 1.11 -16.67 4.23
CA TYR A 132 1.01 -15.29 4.72
C TYR A 132 0.72 -15.20 6.23
N GLU A 133 0.38 -16.30 6.90
CA GLU A 133 -0.01 -16.26 8.32
C GLU A 133 1.02 -15.61 9.25
N PRO A 134 2.35 -15.79 9.08
CA PRO A 134 3.32 -15.13 9.95
C PRO A 134 3.20 -13.60 9.89
N ALA A 135 3.08 -13.04 8.67
CA ALA A 135 2.91 -11.61 8.47
C ALA A 135 1.57 -11.10 9.03
N TRP A 136 0.48 -11.84 8.80
CA TRP A 136 -0.83 -11.51 9.36
C TRP A 136 -0.82 -11.49 10.89
N LYS A 137 -0.30 -12.54 11.54
CA LYS A 137 -0.22 -12.63 13.00
C LYS A 137 0.63 -11.48 13.56
N PHE A 138 1.79 -11.25 12.96
CA PHE A 138 2.68 -10.17 13.38
C PHE A 138 2.01 -8.80 13.30
N ALA A 139 1.27 -8.54 12.21
CA ALA A 139 0.54 -7.30 12.01
C ALA A 139 -0.65 -7.16 12.97
N ASP A 140 -1.36 -8.27 13.26
CA ASP A 140 -2.53 -8.29 14.14
C ASP A 140 -2.13 -7.98 15.58
N ASP A 141 -1.10 -8.67 16.09
CA ASP A 141 -0.55 -8.46 17.44
C ASP A 141 -0.11 -7.01 17.68
N ARG A 142 0.23 -6.29 16.60
CA ARG A 142 0.81 -4.94 16.64
C ARG A 142 -0.10 -3.85 16.07
N ASN A 143 -1.33 -4.18 15.67
CA ASN A 143 -2.30 -3.24 15.08
C ASN A 143 -1.74 -2.46 13.86
N LEU A 144 -0.94 -3.14 13.04
CA LEU A 144 -0.24 -2.55 11.89
C LEU A 144 -1.15 -2.38 10.67
N LEU A 145 -0.71 -1.55 9.75
CA LEU A 145 -1.34 -1.39 8.43
C LEU A 145 -0.95 -2.57 7.53
N MET A 146 -1.88 -2.99 6.68
CA MET A 146 -1.62 -3.95 5.60
C MET A 146 -2.33 -3.50 4.33
N LEU A 147 -1.55 -3.13 3.33
CA LEU A 147 -2.08 -2.81 2.01
C LEU A 147 -2.16 -4.10 1.17
N LEU A 148 -3.37 -4.43 0.71
CA LEU A 148 -3.61 -5.53 -0.22
C LEU A 148 -3.82 -4.94 -1.62
N HIS A 149 -3.22 -5.55 -2.65
CA HIS A 149 -3.58 -5.24 -4.03
C HIS A 149 -4.81 -6.09 -4.36
N THR A 150 -6.00 -5.50 -4.54
CA THR A 150 -7.26 -6.29 -4.58
C THR A 150 -8.01 -6.14 -5.90
N TRP A 151 -8.44 -7.25 -6.49
CA TRP A 151 -9.19 -7.29 -7.75
C TRP A 151 -10.53 -8.00 -7.62
N GLY A 152 -11.57 -7.48 -8.28
CA GLY A 152 -12.87 -8.12 -8.35
C GLY A 152 -12.80 -9.51 -8.99
N GLY A 153 -13.48 -10.49 -8.38
CA GLY A 153 -13.49 -11.88 -8.88
C GLY A 153 -12.18 -12.66 -8.73
N SER A 154 -11.12 -12.06 -8.19
CA SER A 154 -9.83 -12.74 -8.00
C SER A 154 -9.93 -13.88 -6.99
N SER A 155 -9.34 -15.03 -7.33
CA SER A 155 -9.16 -16.16 -6.42
C SER A 155 -8.03 -15.94 -5.40
N PHE A 156 -7.27 -14.85 -5.53
CA PHE A 156 -6.12 -14.55 -4.68
C PHE A 156 -6.38 -13.39 -3.72
N ASP A 157 -7.04 -12.33 -4.18
CA ASP A 157 -7.26 -11.09 -3.41
C ASP A 157 -8.61 -10.42 -3.64
N GLY A 158 -9.58 -11.16 -4.20
CA GLY A 158 -10.97 -10.70 -4.29
C GLY A 158 -11.68 -10.62 -2.95
N ALA A 159 -12.82 -9.93 -2.92
CA ALA A 159 -13.52 -9.58 -1.68
C ALA A 159 -13.81 -10.78 -0.77
N GLU A 160 -14.22 -11.92 -1.33
CA GLU A 160 -14.49 -13.15 -0.58
C GLU A 160 -13.23 -13.81 0.00
N ILE A 161 -12.07 -13.63 -0.65
CA ILE A 161 -10.79 -14.14 -0.15
C ILE A 161 -10.28 -13.23 0.98
N VAL A 162 -10.36 -11.92 0.78
CA VAL A 162 -10.03 -10.91 1.80
C VAL A 162 -10.89 -11.10 3.05
N ARG A 163 -12.21 -11.31 2.90
CA ARG A 163 -13.14 -11.58 4.01
C ARG A 163 -12.61 -12.66 4.96
N LYS A 164 -12.16 -13.79 4.41
CA LYS A 164 -11.65 -14.92 5.20
C LYS A 164 -10.42 -14.54 6.02
N ALA A 165 -9.56 -13.65 5.51
CA ALA A 165 -8.42 -13.15 6.25
C ALA A 165 -8.84 -12.20 7.37
N VAL A 166 -9.69 -11.20 7.09
CA VAL A 166 -10.08 -10.17 8.06
C VAL A 166 -11.05 -10.67 9.15
N GLU A 167 -11.77 -11.76 8.90
CA GLU A 167 -12.53 -12.48 9.94
C GLU A 167 -11.61 -13.07 11.03
N LYS A 168 -10.39 -13.47 10.63
CA LYS A 168 -9.38 -14.07 11.50
C LYS A 168 -8.49 -13.03 12.17
N TYR A 169 -8.07 -11.99 11.43
CA TYR A 169 -7.13 -10.95 11.87
C TYR A 169 -7.85 -9.60 12.01
N LYS A 170 -8.36 -9.34 13.22
CA LYS A 170 -9.31 -8.25 13.50
C LYS A 170 -8.66 -6.93 13.90
N ASN A 171 -7.37 -6.95 14.23
CA ASN A 171 -6.61 -5.79 14.71
C ASN A 171 -5.75 -5.17 13.60
N VAL A 172 -5.51 -5.89 12.51
CA VAL A 172 -4.83 -5.35 11.32
C VAL A 172 -5.69 -4.29 10.67
N LYS A 173 -5.11 -3.13 10.38
CA LYS A 173 -5.77 -2.10 9.57
C LYS A 173 -5.55 -2.47 8.10
N VAL A 174 -6.57 -2.97 7.43
CA VAL A 174 -6.45 -3.45 6.06
C VAL A 174 -6.87 -2.34 5.09
N LEU A 175 -5.98 -2.01 4.16
CA LEU A 175 -6.24 -1.07 3.09
C LEU A 175 -6.43 -1.85 1.79
N LEU A 176 -7.62 -1.74 1.19
CA LEU A 176 -7.99 -2.42 -0.06
C LEU A 176 -7.52 -1.57 -1.23
N GLY A 177 -6.29 -1.80 -1.69
CA GLY A 177 -5.76 -1.20 -2.91
C GLY A 177 -6.61 -1.58 -4.11
N HIS A 178 -6.98 -0.60 -4.94
CA HIS A 178 -7.95 -0.76 -6.04
C HIS A 178 -9.37 -1.12 -5.59
N SER A 179 -9.66 -1.14 -4.28
CA SER A 179 -11.00 -1.35 -3.73
C SER A 179 -11.76 -2.53 -4.37
N CYS A 180 -11.08 -3.68 -4.53
CA CYS A 180 -11.57 -4.84 -5.27
C CYS A 180 -12.04 -4.48 -6.69
N HIS A 181 -11.16 -3.91 -7.52
CA HIS A 181 -11.55 -3.29 -8.80
C HIS A 181 -12.42 -4.20 -9.67
N GLY A 182 -13.61 -3.71 -10.05
CA GLY A 182 -14.65 -4.47 -10.75
C GLY A 182 -15.70 -5.15 -9.86
N ASP A 183 -15.51 -5.19 -8.53
CA ASP A 183 -16.46 -5.71 -7.52
C ASP A 183 -16.67 -4.69 -6.38
N TRP A 184 -17.26 -3.56 -6.73
CA TRP A 184 -17.50 -2.45 -5.80
C TRP A 184 -18.47 -2.80 -4.68
N ASP A 185 -19.50 -3.60 -4.98
CA ASP A 185 -20.46 -4.05 -3.97
C ASP A 185 -19.79 -4.97 -2.93
N GLY A 186 -18.88 -5.85 -3.36
CA GLY A 186 -18.06 -6.67 -2.48
C GLY A 186 -17.16 -5.82 -1.57
N ALA A 187 -16.48 -4.82 -2.13
CA ALA A 187 -15.64 -3.90 -1.36
C ALA A 187 -16.44 -3.07 -0.34
N ILE A 188 -17.59 -2.52 -0.74
CA ILE A 188 -18.50 -1.77 0.14
C ILE A 188 -19.00 -2.67 1.28
N LYS A 189 -19.33 -3.94 0.97
CA LYS A 189 -19.77 -4.89 1.99
C LYS A 189 -18.66 -5.19 3.01
N LEU A 190 -17.41 -5.35 2.56
CA LEU A 190 -16.26 -5.54 3.46
C LEU A 190 -16.12 -4.41 4.48
N VAL A 191 -16.10 -3.15 4.03
CA VAL A 191 -15.91 -2.00 4.96
C VAL A 191 -17.13 -1.73 5.85
N LYS A 192 -18.32 -2.20 5.45
CA LYS A 192 -19.51 -2.17 6.32
C LYS A 192 -19.47 -3.24 7.40
N ASP A 193 -18.97 -4.43 7.08
CA ASP A 193 -18.92 -5.56 8.00
C ASP A 193 -17.71 -5.49 8.95
N PHE A 194 -16.59 -4.91 8.51
CA PHE A 194 -15.32 -4.89 9.23
C PHE A 194 -14.79 -3.46 9.43
N PRO A 195 -14.80 -2.91 10.67
CA PRO A 195 -14.41 -1.53 10.94
C PRO A 195 -12.90 -1.25 10.77
N ASN A 196 -12.09 -2.30 10.68
CA ASN A 196 -10.63 -2.24 10.45
C ASN A 196 -10.25 -2.32 8.97
N VAL A 197 -11.23 -2.35 8.05
CA VAL A 197 -11.01 -2.41 6.59
C VAL A 197 -11.35 -1.06 5.96
N TYR A 198 -10.48 -0.59 5.08
CA TYR A 198 -10.56 0.72 4.45
C TYR A 198 -10.44 0.59 2.92
N LEU A 199 -11.16 1.44 2.20
CA LEU A 199 -11.04 1.56 0.74
C LEU A 199 -9.87 2.48 0.37
N GLU A 200 -9.15 2.12 -0.68
CA GLU A 200 -8.12 2.93 -1.31
C GLU A 200 -8.47 3.09 -2.79
N LEU A 201 -8.45 4.35 -3.26
CA LEU A 201 -9.14 4.75 -4.50
C LEU A 201 -8.24 4.76 -5.75
N THR A 202 -7.03 4.20 -5.67
CA THR A 202 -6.18 3.97 -6.85
C THR A 202 -6.96 3.21 -7.91
N ALA A 203 -6.94 3.71 -9.14
CA ALA A 203 -7.58 3.09 -10.31
C ALA A 203 -9.02 2.60 -10.05
N VAL A 204 -9.83 3.44 -9.40
CA VAL A 204 -11.28 3.19 -9.26
C VAL A 204 -12.09 3.86 -10.39
N LEU A 205 -11.48 4.77 -11.16
CA LEU A 205 -12.15 5.57 -12.20
C LEU A 205 -11.65 5.28 -13.63
N ASP A 206 -10.98 4.14 -13.84
CA ASP A 206 -10.52 3.68 -15.14
C ASP A 206 -11.58 2.81 -15.83
N ASP A 207 -12.56 3.48 -16.45
CA ASP A 207 -13.43 2.89 -17.49
C ASP A 207 -12.70 2.81 -18.85
#